data_AF-A0A3B3ZNK8-F1
#
_entry.id   AF-A0A3B3ZNK8-F1
#
_cell.length_a   1.000
_cell.length_b   1.000
_cell.length_c   1.000
_cell.angle_alpha   90.00
_cell.angle_beta   90.00
_cell.angle_gamma   90.00
#
_symmetry.space_group_name_H-M   'P 1'
#
loop_
_entity.id
_entity.type
_entity.pdbx_description
1 polymer ?
#
loop_
_entity_poly.entity_id
_entity_poly.type
_entity_poly.pdbx_seq_one_letter_code
_entity_poly.pdbx_strand_id
1 'polypeptide(L)'
;ANYRPFLKQILEEVFHSDRPECPDIEHMSGGLTDLLKTGFSMFMKVNRPHPGDNPVMFLFLVGGVTPSELRLIKEVVSAYKPATQQVLVLATRLLRPTDIPELLFTTQRLTPDIGV
;
A
#
# COMPACT_ATOMS: atom_id res chain seq x y z
N ALA A 1 -16.92 1.63 20.50
CA ALA A 1 -16.09 1.95 19.32
C ALA A 1 -15.27 0.71 18.97
N ASN A 2 -15.39 0.19 17.75
CA ASN A 2 -14.56 -0.93 17.29
C ASN A 2 -13.35 -0.36 16.56
N TYR A 3 -12.15 -0.82 16.91
CA TYR A 3 -10.92 -0.41 16.24
C TYR A 3 -10.95 -0.87 14.77
N ARG A 4 -10.71 0.06 13.83
CA ARG A 4 -10.59 -0.24 12.40
C ARG A 4 -9.14 -0.03 11.96
N PRO A 5 -8.35 -1.10 11.77
CA PRO A 5 -6.94 -0.99 11.41
C PRO A 5 -6.76 -0.23 10.09
N PHE A 6 -5.70 0.57 9.99
CA PHE A 6 -5.44 1.40 8.81
C PHE A 6 -5.31 0.59 7.52
N LEU A 7 -4.63 -0.56 7.57
CA LEU A 7 -4.53 -1.48 6.42
C LEU A 7 -5.89 -1.94 5.90
N LYS A 8 -6.86 -2.14 6.80
CA LYS A 8 -8.23 -2.49 6.38
C LYS A 8 -8.90 -1.35 5.63
N GLN A 9 -8.70 -0.11 6.07
CA GLN A 9 -9.26 1.08 5.42
C GLN A 9 -8.73 1.21 3.99
N ILE A 10 -7.40 1.13 3.81
CA ILE A 10 -6.77 1.20 2.49
C ILE A 10 -7.28 0.09 1.56
N LEU A 11 -7.30 -1.17 2.05
CA LEU A 11 -7.72 -2.29 1.22
C LEU A 11 -9.20 -2.21 0.84
N GLU A 12 -10.07 -1.79 1.75
CA GLU A 12 -11.50 -1.61 1.48
C GLU A 12 -11.75 -0.47 0.48
N GLU A 13 -10.93 0.58 0.49
CA GLU A 13 -10.99 1.66 -0.50
C GLU A 13 -10.52 1.18 -1.88
N VAL A 14 -9.39 0.47 -1.94
CA VAL A 14 -8.83 -0.08 -3.19
C VAL A 14 -9.71 -1.16 -3.82
N PHE A 15 -10.41 -1.96 -3.01
CA PHE A 15 -11.31 -3.01 -3.50
C PHE A 15 -12.79 -2.61 -3.45
N HIS A 16 -13.10 -1.33 -3.27
CA HIS A 16 -14.48 -0.87 -3.23
C HIS A 16 -15.18 -1.10 -4.57
N SER A 17 -16.41 -1.61 -4.56
CA SER A 17 -17.18 -1.91 -5.77
C SER A 17 -17.37 -0.70 -6.67
N ASP A 18 -17.59 0.45 -6.02
CA ASP A 18 -17.90 1.72 -6.69
C ASP A 18 -16.65 2.44 -7.23
N ARG A 19 -15.45 1.88 -6.98
CA ARG A 19 -14.16 2.40 -7.43
C ARG A 19 -14.04 3.93 -7.25
N PRO A 20 -14.22 4.44 -6.02
CA PRO A 20 -14.06 5.86 -5.76
C PRO A 20 -12.63 6.29 -6.10
N GLU A 21 -12.44 7.58 -6.43
CA GLU A 21 -11.07 8.09 -6.51
C GLU A 21 -10.39 7.93 -5.15
N CYS A 22 -9.13 7.50 -5.17
CA CYS A 22 -8.29 7.35 -3.98
C CYS A 22 -7.37 8.58 -3.87
N PRO A 23 -7.81 9.70 -3.26
CA PRO A 23 -7.03 10.95 -3.24
C PRO A 23 -5.71 10.81 -2.47
N ASP A 24 -5.68 9.91 -1.48
CA ASP A 24 -4.53 9.63 -0.64
C ASP A 24 -3.51 8.70 -1.32
N ILE A 25 -3.84 8.13 -2.49
CA ILE A 25 -2.95 7.27 -3.29
C ILE A 25 -2.44 8.07 -4.47
N GLU A 26 -1.17 8.46 -4.39
CA GLU A 26 -0.50 9.16 -5.48
C GLU A 26 -0.09 8.18 -6.60
N HIS A 27 -0.51 8.47 -7.83
CA HIS A 27 -0.08 7.74 -9.01
C HIS A 27 1.21 8.35 -9.56
N MET A 28 2.31 7.60 -9.45
CA MET A 28 3.61 7.96 -10.04
C MET A 28 3.83 7.18 -11.35
N SER A 29 3.73 7.85 -12.50
CA SER A 29 4.13 7.28 -13.80
C SER A 29 5.64 7.41 -13.99
N GLY A 30 6.39 6.34 -13.68
CA GLY A 30 7.84 6.31 -13.97
C GLY A 30 8.12 6.08 -15.46
N GLY A 31 8.40 7.14 -16.23
CA GLY A 31 8.87 6.97 -17.61
C GLY A 31 9.38 8.25 -18.28
N LEU A 32 10.33 8.08 -19.23
CA LEU A 32 10.82 9.13 -20.14
C LEU A 32 9.68 9.79 -20.95
N THR A 33 8.57 9.08 -21.10
CA THR A 33 7.31 9.53 -21.72
C THR A 33 6.55 10.57 -20.90
N ASP A 34 6.77 10.68 -19.59
CA ASP A 34 6.10 11.69 -18.76
C ASP A 34 6.63 13.11 -19.04
N LEU A 35 7.91 13.24 -19.39
CA LEU A 35 8.49 14.52 -19.80
C LEU A 35 7.97 15.03 -21.16
N LEU A 36 7.49 14.14 -22.03
CA LEU A 36 6.80 14.52 -23.27
C LEU A 36 5.31 14.73 -23.04
N LYS A 37 4.71 14.02 -22.08
CA LYS A 37 3.32 14.24 -21.66
C LYS A 37 3.14 15.53 -20.88
N THR A 38 4.11 16.04 -20.14
CA THR A 38 3.96 17.32 -19.39
C THR A 38 3.57 18.50 -20.30
N GLY A 39 4.04 18.54 -21.55
CA GLY A 39 3.68 19.59 -22.52
C GLY A 39 2.27 19.45 -23.13
N PHE A 40 1.74 18.24 -23.25
CA PHE A 40 0.41 17.96 -23.81
C PHE A 40 -0.68 17.66 -22.74
N SER A 41 -0.27 17.33 -21.51
CA SER A 41 -1.14 16.89 -20.40
C SER A 41 -1.73 18.03 -19.58
N MET A 42 -1.30 19.28 -19.79
CA MET A 42 -1.92 20.45 -19.13
C MET A 42 -3.37 20.68 -19.59
N PHE A 43 -3.82 20.01 -20.66
CA PHE A 43 -5.15 20.16 -21.25
C PHE A 43 -6.03 18.91 -21.23
N MET A 44 -5.57 17.77 -20.72
CA MET A 44 -6.41 16.58 -20.59
C MET A 44 -6.41 16.08 -19.15
N LYS A 45 -7.60 16.06 -18.54
CA LYS A 45 -7.87 15.31 -17.31
C LYS A 45 -7.76 13.82 -17.65
N VAL A 46 -6.53 13.32 -17.72
CA VAL A 46 -6.26 11.91 -17.92
C VAL A 46 -6.61 11.22 -16.62
N ASN A 47 -7.70 10.44 -16.59
CA ASN A 47 -8.08 9.68 -15.40
C ASN A 47 -6.88 8.85 -14.94
N ARG A 48 -6.49 9.02 -13.67
CA ARG A 48 -5.45 8.21 -13.05
C ARG A 48 -5.97 6.77 -12.98
N PRO A 49 -5.19 5.77 -13.41
CA PRO A 49 -5.63 4.38 -13.34
C PRO A 49 -5.88 4.00 -11.88
N HIS A 50 -7.00 3.33 -11.61
CA HIS A 50 -7.33 2.89 -10.26
C HIS A 50 -6.40 1.72 -9.89
N PRO A 51 -5.91 1.59 -8.64
CA PRO A 51 -5.04 0.48 -8.26
C PRO A 51 -5.66 -0.90 -8.58
N GLY A 52 -7.00 -1.01 -8.44
CA GLY A 52 -7.78 -2.20 -8.79
C GLY A 52 -7.88 -2.54 -10.28
N ASP A 53 -7.44 -1.67 -11.20
CA ASP A 53 -7.42 -1.97 -12.65
C ASP A 53 -6.24 -2.89 -13.04
N ASN A 54 -5.29 -3.09 -12.13
CA ASN A 54 -4.08 -3.86 -12.39
C ASN A 54 -4.27 -5.34 -12.03
N PRO A 55 -3.88 -6.28 -12.91
CA PRO A 55 -4.01 -7.72 -12.63
C PRO A 55 -3.11 -8.19 -11.48
N VAL A 56 -2.08 -7.42 -11.12
CA VAL A 56 -1.21 -7.71 -9.96
C VAL A 56 -1.06 -6.43 -9.14
N MET A 57 -1.24 -6.53 -7.83
CA MET A 57 -1.05 -5.46 -6.86
C MET A 57 0.04 -5.83 -5.86
N PHE A 58 1.03 -4.97 -5.70
CA PHE A 58 2.05 -5.10 -4.68
C PHE A 58 1.69 -4.22 -3.47
N LEU A 59 1.58 -4.84 -2.30
CA LEU A 59 1.44 -4.13 -1.02
C LEU A 59 2.78 -4.23 -0.27
N PHE A 60 3.58 -3.17 -0.31
CA PHE A 60 4.88 -3.12 0.35
C PHE A 60 4.80 -2.36 1.68
N LEU A 61 4.95 -3.07 2.80
CA LEU A 61 4.93 -2.49 4.14
C LEU A 61 6.35 -2.12 4.60
N VAL A 62 6.61 -0.82 4.67
CA VAL A 62 7.86 -0.26 5.19
C VAL A 62 7.78 -0.17 6.71
N GLY A 63 8.79 -0.68 7.41
CA GLY A 63 8.85 -0.67 8.88
C GLY A 63 8.49 -2.02 9.52
N GLY A 64 7.90 -2.91 8.74
CA GLY A 64 7.59 -4.29 9.11
C GLY A 64 6.09 -4.56 9.21
N VAL A 65 5.73 -5.84 9.31
CA VAL A 65 4.34 -6.30 9.37
C VAL A 65 4.18 -7.41 10.40
N THR A 66 3.06 -7.44 11.10
CA THR A 66 2.73 -8.49 12.07
C THR A 66 1.87 -9.61 11.44
N PRO A 67 1.88 -10.83 12.00
CA PRO A 67 0.99 -11.91 11.55
C PRO A 67 -0.50 -11.55 11.59
N SER A 68 -0.92 -10.73 12.57
CA SER A 68 -2.29 -10.26 12.68
C SER A 68 -2.69 -9.34 11.52
N GLU A 69 -1.78 -8.49 11.07
CA GLU A 69 -1.98 -7.64 9.88
C GLU A 69 -2.00 -8.47 8.60
N LEU A 70 -1.11 -9.46 8.46
CA LEU A 70 -1.12 -10.39 7.31
C LEU A 70 -2.44 -11.16 7.23
N ARG A 71 -2.95 -11.63 8.37
CA ARG A 71 -4.25 -12.29 8.44
C ARG A 71 -5.37 -11.35 8.01
N LEU A 72 -5.36 -10.11 8.51
CA LEU A 72 -6.33 -9.09 8.12
C LEU A 72 -6.30 -8.81 6.62
N ILE A 73 -5.09 -8.63 6.05
CA ILE A 73 -4.91 -8.43 4.60
C ILE A 73 -5.52 -9.62 3.85
N LYS A 74 -5.19 -10.84 4.25
CA LYS A 74 -5.73 -12.06 3.62
C LYS A 74 -7.26 -12.11 3.70
N GLU A 75 -7.85 -11.79 4.85
CA GLU A 75 -9.31 -11.79 5.04
C GLU A 75 -10.00 -10.76 4.13
N VAL A 76 -9.51 -9.51 4.12
CA VAL A 76 -10.09 -8.43 3.29
C VAL A 76 -9.90 -8.72 1.80
N VAL A 77 -8.69 -9.11 1.39
CA VAL A 77 -8.42 -9.49 0.01
C VAL A 77 -9.30 -10.67 -0.41
N SER A 78 -9.45 -11.71 0.40
CA SER A 78 -10.33 -12.84 0.03
C SER A 78 -11.80 -12.46 -0.10
N ALA A 79 -12.25 -11.43 0.62
CA ALA A 79 -13.63 -10.99 0.61
C ALA A 79 -13.99 -10.09 -0.59
N TYR A 80 -13.08 -9.20 -1.00
CA TYR A 80 -13.41 -8.11 -1.94
C TYR A 80 -12.67 -8.16 -3.28
N LYS A 81 -11.58 -8.92 -3.36
CA LYS A 81 -10.72 -8.95 -4.55
C LYS A 81 -11.38 -9.72 -5.71
N PRO A 82 -11.32 -9.19 -6.95
CA PRO A 82 -11.67 -9.96 -8.14
C PRO A 82 -10.82 -11.23 -8.29
N ALA A 83 -11.44 -12.33 -8.75
CA ALA A 83 -10.76 -13.63 -8.93
C ALA A 83 -9.56 -13.58 -9.88
N THR A 84 -9.52 -12.60 -10.78
CA THR A 84 -8.49 -12.41 -11.81
C THR A 84 -7.28 -11.61 -11.34
N GLN A 85 -7.36 -10.96 -10.17
CA GLN A 85 -6.25 -10.15 -9.67
C GLN A 85 -5.26 -11.04 -8.90
N GLN A 86 -4.04 -10.57 -8.64
CA GLN A 86 -3.09 -11.16 -7.68
C GLN A 86 -2.66 -10.09 -6.68
N VAL A 87 -2.53 -10.43 -5.39
CA VAL A 87 -2.01 -9.51 -4.37
C VAL A 87 -0.75 -10.10 -3.78
N LEU A 88 0.36 -9.38 -3.89
CA LEU A 88 1.66 -9.76 -3.35
C LEU A 88 1.98 -8.85 -2.18
N VAL A 89 2.13 -9.44 -0.99
CA VAL A 89 2.49 -8.69 0.22
C VAL A 89 3.98 -8.82 0.44
N LEU A 90 4.64 -7.67 0.54
CA LEU A 90 6.06 -7.54 0.80
C LEU A 90 6.23 -6.68 2.05
N ALA A 91 7.26 -6.94 2.85
CA ALA A 91 7.56 -6.13 4.02
C ALA A 91 9.05 -6.10 4.29
N THR A 92 9.51 -5.03 4.94
CA THR A 92 10.93 -4.93 5.33
C THR A 92 11.32 -5.96 6.39
N ARG A 93 10.41 -6.31 7.30
CA ARG A 93 10.61 -7.27 8.40
C ARG A 93 9.27 -7.91 8.80
N LEU A 94 9.31 -9.16 9.27
CA LEU A 94 8.17 -9.77 9.96
C LEU A 94 8.32 -9.51 11.46
N LEU A 95 7.33 -8.87 12.06
CA LEU A 95 7.35 -8.42 13.45
C LEU A 95 6.47 -9.31 14.33
N ARG A 96 6.96 -9.62 15.53
CA ARG A 96 6.12 -10.11 16.63
C ARG A 96 5.50 -8.90 17.34
N PRO A 97 4.33 -9.07 17.99
CA PRO A 97 3.73 -7.99 18.77
C PRO A 97 4.66 -7.40 19.84
N THR A 98 5.55 -8.23 20.39
CA THR A 98 6.56 -7.84 21.38
C THR A 98 7.68 -6.96 20.81
N ASP A 99 7.90 -6.98 19.50
CA ASP A 99 8.97 -6.19 18.87
C ASP A 99 8.55 -4.71 18.74
N ILE A 100 7.24 -4.40 18.80
CA ILE A 100 6.73 -3.03 18.60
C ILE A 100 7.20 -2.07 19.72
N PRO A 101 7.04 -2.37 21.03
CA PRO A 101 7.53 -1.48 22.09
C PRO A 101 9.05 -1.28 22.01
N GLU A 102 9.80 -2.32 21.67
CA GLU A 102 11.27 -2.23 21.52
C GLU A 102 11.65 -1.30 20.36
N LEU A 103 10.96 -1.43 19.22
CA LEU A 103 11.13 -0.56 18.06
C LEU A 103 10.77 0.90 18.33
N LEU A 104 9.81 1.15 19.21
CA LEU A 104 9.34 2.50 19.54
C LEU A 104 10.19 3.17 20.62
N PHE A 105 10.61 2.42 21.65
CA PHE A 105 11.19 3.01 22.86
C PHE A 105 12.67 2.70 23.06
N THR A 106 13.21 1.66 22.42
CA THR A 106 14.59 1.19 22.65
C THR A 106 15.50 1.41 21.45
N THR A 107 14.95 1.53 20.25
CA THR A 107 15.74 1.66 19.02
C THR A 107 16.27 3.10 18.84
N GLN A 108 17.60 3.26 18.82
CA GLN A 108 18.26 4.54 18.54
C GLN A 108 18.22 4.86 17.04
N ARG A 109 17.17 5.56 16.58
CA ARG A 109 16.97 5.92 15.16
C ARG A 109 17.72 7.18 14.71
N LEU A 110 18.52 7.79 15.59
CA LEU A 110 19.32 8.98 15.27
C LEU A 110 20.58 8.67 14.46
N THR A 111 20.91 7.38 14.30
CA THR A 111 21.97 6.90 13.43
C THR A 111 21.37 5.82 12.53
N PRO A 112 21.52 5.91 11.20
CA PRO A 112 21.01 4.88 10.32
C PRO A 112 21.78 3.57 10.58
N ASP A 113 21.05 2.48 10.73
CA ASP A 113 21.58 1.11 10.85
C ASP A 113 21.96 0.60 9.45
N ILE A 114 22.83 1.36 8.78
CA ILE A 114 23.50 0.99 7.53
C ILE A 114 24.85 0.44 7.94
N GLY A 115 24.94 -0.88 8.07
CA GLY A 115 26.19 -1.59 8.36
C GLY A 115 27.19 -1.46 7.21
N VAL A 116 27.79 -0.28 7.06
CA VAL A 116 28.98 -0.02 6.24
C VAL A 116 30.23 -0.29 7.07
#